data_AF-A0AAX4PBW3-F1
#
_entry.id   AF-A0AAX4PBW3-F1
#
_cell.length_a   1.000
_cell.length_b   1.000
_cell.length_c   1.000
_cell.angle_alpha   90.00
_cell.angle_beta   90.00
_cell.angle_gamma   90.00
#
_symmetry.space_group_name_H-M   'P 1'
#
loop_
_entity.id
_entity.type
_entity.pdbx_description
1 polymer ?
#
loop_
_entity_poly.entity_id
_entity_poly.type
_entity_poly.pdbx_seq_one_letter_code
_entity_poly.pdbx_strand_id
1 'polypeptide(L)'
;MVGQSTGSENAEVVPGGALLPLKRGAAGEPQTPGQGSEVEPTTRGGEAVSAAAGRDVEALALAFDEVETEGIKLLEIGSDDMLKCLQEGGAVIKASEPDEKVVLCTEDKTFAVRVVETSNSVFLVEDGSSECFQPRVTVADDGEAEANTGGTPGPMTQMATVSARACEGDGGSQAARRQGVRVCTIVSENWEIEQIAPDFRKLDELLRGLEEGGAAGGVEEEEGYTTEELLREIQGSESELLEELHARSDAMQVGDRWVHVSEATTSALVDVLVSKVCEGGWAWGDLPLEQVLSAMEAEDFRREATLHAVRTLGNAPLFLGSVTPESAGLIEESKLCVHYARRLLRKQSFGKAAQFLEEWHKVVPVGMEPSVEMLGGLALVDESGGLAVFDDLPRDPAKRFDALFAHQKRWRTKDLKLFAEGMTIPPGKQMDDVLEDYLHSYHPQGDTSNPLMYVQKVI
;
A
#
# COMPACT_ATOMS: atom_id res chain seq x y z
N MET A 1 -13.25 -43.44 50.80
CA MET A 1 -14.34 -42.47 51.07
C MET A 1 -14.60 -41.76 49.75
N VAL A 2 -15.48 -42.29 48.89
CA VAL A 2 -16.95 -42.10 48.88
C VAL A 2 -17.31 -40.63 48.64
N GLY A 3 -17.92 -40.36 47.47
CA GLY A 3 -18.54 -39.08 47.13
C GLY A 3 -18.83 -38.89 45.64
N GLN A 4 -19.77 -39.67 45.08
CA GLN A 4 -20.51 -39.35 43.84
C GLN A 4 -21.66 -38.37 44.14
N SER A 5 -22.14 -37.62 43.13
CA SER A 5 -23.52 -37.07 42.91
C SER A 5 -23.44 -35.69 42.22
N THR A 6 -23.64 -35.54 40.90
CA THR A 6 -24.88 -35.43 40.07
C THR A 6 -25.59 -34.06 40.06
N GLY A 7 -25.97 -33.63 38.84
CA GLY A 7 -26.87 -32.49 38.49
C GLY A 7 -26.20 -31.55 37.49
N SER A 8 -26.33 -31.70 36.16
CA SER A 8 -27.48 -31.53 35.24
C SER A 8 -28.17 -30.16 35.31
N GLU A 9 -28.24 -29.54 34.13
CA GLU A 9 -29.19 -28.52 33.65
C GLU A 9 -29.18 -27.12 34.28
N ASN A 10 -28.68 -26.13 33.52
CA ASN A 10 -29.57 -25.17 32.86
C ASN A 10 -28.77 -24.31 31.86
N ALA A 11 -28.99 -24.57 30.57
CA ALA A 11 -28.65 -23.66 29.49
C ALA A 11 -29.75 -22.58 29.43
N GLU A 12 -29.37 -21.34 29.74
CA GLU A 12 -30.29 -20.21 29.68
C GLU A 12 -30.37 -19.70 28.24
N VAL A 13 -31.44 -20.13 27.57
CA VAL A 13 -31.92 -19.62 26.29
C VAL A 13 -32.58 -18.26 26.53
N VAL A 14 -32.05 -17.20 25.94
CA VAL A 14 -32.70 -15.89 25.88
C VAL A 14 -33.25 -15.66 24.45
N PRO A 15 -34.48 -15.14 24.28
CA PRO A 15 -35.28 -15.40 23.09
C PRO A 15 -35.23 -14.28 22.03
N GLY A 16 -35.32 -14.72 20.77
CA GLY A 16 -36.25 -14.23 19.76
C GLY A 16 -36.39 -12.73 19.51
N GLY A 17 -35.61 -12.20 18.55
CA GLY A 17 -35.94 -11.00 17.79
C GLY A 17 -36.34 -11.37 16.37
N ALA A 18 -37.61 -11.16 16.03
CA ALA A 18 -38.25 -11.61 14.80
C ALA A 18 -37.71 -10.91 13.54
N LEU A 19 -37.20 -11.72 12.61
CA LEU A 19 -37.04 -11.40 11.19
C LEU A 19 -38.43 -11.30 10.55
N LEU A 20 -38.82 -10.10 10.10
CA LEU A 20 -39.98 -9.92 9.24
C LEU A 20 -39.57 -9.97 7.75
N PRO A 21 -40.20 -10.81 6.93
CA PRO A 21 -39.87 -10.93 5.51
C PRO A 21 -40.57 -9.83 4.70
N LEU A 22 -39.78 -9.03 3.98
CA LEU A 22 -40.28 -8.14 2.93
C LEU A 22 -40.78 -8.97 1.75
N LYS A 23 -42.11 -8.98 1.58
CA LYS A 23 -42.82 -9.58 0.45
C LYS A 23 -42.37 -8.95 -0.86
N ARG A 24 -41.89 -9.79 -1.78
CA ARG A 24 -41.82 -9.53 -3.22
C ARG A 24 -43.22 -9.21 -3.76
N GLY A 25 -43.39 -7.98 -4.25
CA GLY A 25 -44.53 -7.54 -5.05
C GLY A 25 -44.16 -7.47 -6.53
N ALA A 26 -44.82 -8.34 -7.29
CA ALA A 26 -45.01 -8.43 -8.74
C ALA A 26 -44.26 -7.48 -9.70
N ALA A 27 -43.59 -8.12 -10.65
CA ALA A 27 -43.23 -7.59 -11.96
C ALA A 27 -44.47 -7.14 -12.75
N GLY A 28 -44.38 -5.97 -13.38
CA GLY A 28 -45.24 -5.52 -14.46
C GLY A 28 -44.39 -4.74 -15.44
N GLU A 29 -44.14 -5.33 -16.61
CA GLU A 29 -43.43 -4.72 -17.73
C GLU A 29 -44.19 -3.54 -18.36
N PRO A 30 -43.50 -2.66 -19.11
CA PRO A 30 -44.05 -1.42 -19.66
C PRO A 30 -44.48 -1.52 -21.14
N GLN A 31 -45.08 -0.41 -21.63
CA GLN A 31 -45.37 -0.02 -23.03
C GLN A 31 -46.75 -0.44 -23.58
N THR A 32 -47.54 0.37 -24.31
CA THR A 32 -47.23 1.35 -25.37
C THR A 32 -48.41 2.35 -25.57
N PRO A 33 -48.23 3.43 -26.37
CA PRO A 33 -49.12 4.61 -26.44
C PRO A 33 -50.23 4.50 -27.48
N GLY A 34 -51.36 5.17 -27.23
CA GLY A 34 -52.50 5.28 -28.15
C GLY A 34 -52.90 6.75 -28.37
N GLN A 35 -52.94 7.12 -29.64
CA GLN A 35 -53.14 8.46 -30.21
C GLN A 35 -54.53 9.06 -29.98
N GLY A 36 -54.59 10.40 -30.02
CA GLY A 36 -55.63 11.10 -30.78
C GLY A 36 -56.54 12.04 -29.99
N SER A 37 -56.36 13.34 -30.23
CA SER A 37 -57.42 14.31 -30.60
C SER A 37 -57.23 15.67 -29.93
N GLU A 38 -56.68 16.62 -30.71
CA GLU A 38 -56.86 18.06 -30.53
C GLU A 38 -58.35 18.42 -30.39
N VAL A 39 -58.68 19.23 -29.37
CA VAL A 39 -59.71 20.27 -29.44
C VAL A 39 -59.34 21.40 -28.44
N GLU A 40 -58.76 22.50 -28.93
CA GLU A 40 -58.98 23.83 -28.36
C GLU A 40 -60.35 24.35 -28.86
N PRO A 41 -61.04 25.37 -28.25
CA PRO A 41 -60.46 26.49 -27.48
C PRO A 41 -61.31 26.98 -26.28
N THR A 42 -60.78 28.01 -25.62
CA THR A 42 -61.45 29.24 -25.07
C THR A 42 -61.20 29.57 -23.60
N THR A 43 -60.64 30.76 -23.45
CA THR A 43 -60.49 31.59 -22.26
C THR A 43 -61.81 31.88 -21.53
N ARG A 44 -61.87 31.63 -20.22
CA ARG A 44 -62.41 32.58 -19.21
C ARG A 44 -62.31 32.04 -17.78
N GLY A 45 -61.95 32.96 -16.87
CA GLY A 45 -62.47 32.99 -15.51
C GLY A 45 -61.64 32.23 -14.48
N GLY A 46 -60.99 32.98 -13.59
CA GLY A 46 -60.40 32.41 -12.38
C GLY A 46 -61.48 31.84 -11.48
N GLU A 47 -61.22 30.65 -10.96
CA GLU A 47 -61.84 30.15 -9.75
C GLU A 47 -60.74 29.52 -8.89
N ALA A 48 -60.58 30.09 -7.70
CA ALA A 48 -59.80 29.52 -6.62
C ALA A 48 -60.41 28.16 -6.25
N VAL A 49 -59.69 27.07 -6.52
CA VAL A 49 -60.04 25.76 -5.97
C VAL A 49 -59.28 25.57 -4.67
N SER A 50 -59.97 25.98 -3.62
CA SER A 50 -59.74 25.66 -2.23
C SER A 50 -59.56 24.15 -2.00
N ALA A 51 -58.48 23.83 -1.28
CA ALA A 51 -58.36 22.76 -0.29
C ALA A 51 -58.75 21.33 -0.72
N ALA A 52 -57.74 20.56 -1.15
CA ALA A 52 -57.68 19.13 -0.83
C ALA A 52 -56.90 18.98 0.49
N ALA A 53 -57.65 18.70 1.56
CA ALA A 53 -57.15 18.47 2.89
C ALA A 53 -56.32 17.19 2.99
N GLY A 54 -55.19 17.28 3.68
CA GLY A 54 -54.76 16.31 4.68
C GLY A 54 -54.34 14.92 4.18
N ARG A 55 -53.18 14.83 3.54
CA ARG A 55 -52.18 13.90 4.05
C ARG A 55 -51.16 14.78 4.76
N ASP A 56 -51.00 14.61 6.07
CA ASP A 56 -49.84 15.14 6.79
C ASP A 56 -48.60 14.50 6.18
N VAL A 57 -48.12 15.07 5.08
CA VAL A 57 -46.76 14.85 4.63
C VAL A 57 -45.95 15.69 5.60
N GLU A 58 -45.30 15.05 6.56
CA GLU A 58 -44.27 15.69 7.37
C GLU A 58 -43.21 16.24 6.40
N ALA A 59 -43.38 17.50 6.02
CA ALA A 59 -42.47 18.18 5.11
C ALA A 59 -41.24 18.54 5.92
N LEU A 60 -40.17 17.77 5.75
CA LEU A 60 -38.86 18.08 6.29
C LEU A 60 -38.32 19.31 5.54
N ALA A 61 -38.18 20.43 6.24
CA ALA A 61 -37.58 21.63 5.67
C ALA A 61 -36.06 21.48 5.70
N LEU A 62 -35.40 21.56 4.55
CA LEU A 62 -33.95 21.63 4.45
C LEU A 62 -33.51 23.10 4.42
N ALA A 63 -32.59 23.47 5.30
CA ALA A 63 -31.94 24.78 5.29
C ALA A 63 -30.49 24.59 4.85
N PHE A 64 -30.07 25.31 3.82
CA PHE A 64 -28.70 25.29 3.31
C PHE A 64 -27.95 26.47 3.92
N ASP A 65 -26.75 26.23 4.44
CA ASP A 65 -25.86 27.32 4.85
C ASP A 65 -25.30 28.03 3.61
N GLU A 66 -25.10 29.35 3.67
CA GLU A 66 -24.55 30.12 2.55
C GLU A 66 -23.06 29.84 2.31
N VAL A 67 -22.40 29.25 3.32
CA VAL A 67 -21.01 28.80 3.25
C VAL A 67 -21.05 27.29 3.02
N GLU A 68 -20.93 26.87 1.76
CA GLU A 68 -20.60 25.47 1.47
C GLU A 68 -19.35 25.12 2.27
N THR A 69 -19.42 24.10 3.12
CA THR A 69 -18.24 23.62 3.85
C THR A 69 -17.33 22.91 2.85
N GLU A 70 -16.57 23.69 2.09
CA GLU A 70 -15.47 23.21 1.27
C GLU A 70 -14.51 22.43 2.18
N GLY A 71 -14.24 21.17 1.83
CA GLY A 71 -13.25 20.34 2.53
C GLY A 71 -13.77 19.13 3.29
N ILE A 72 -15.09 18.86 3.30
CA ILE A 72 -15.62 17.61 3.86
C ILE A 72 -15.79 16.58 2.75
N LYS A 73 -15.17 15.42 2.91
CA LYS A 73 -15.27 14.29 1.98
C LYS A 73 -15.64 13.01 2.73
N LEU A 74 -16.35 12.11 2.08
CA LEU A 74 -16.71 10.81 2.64
C LEU A 74 -15.59 9.80 2.35
N LEU A 75 -15.09 9.14 3.39
CA LEU A 75 -14.13 8.05 3.28
C LEU A 75 -14.83 6.72 3.61
N GLU A 76 -14.76 5.76 2.70
CA GLU A 76 -15.20 4.40 2.95
C GLU A 76 -14.21 3.71 3.89
N ILE A 77 -14.74 3.08 4.94
CA ILE A 77 -13.94 2.34 5.92
C ILE A 77 -14.29 0.86 5.76
N GLY A 78 -13.35 0.10 5.23
CA GLY A 78 -13.54 -1.32 4.92
C GLY A 78 -13.43 -2.28 6.12
N SER A 79 -12.95 -1.83 7.28
CA SER A 79 -12.78 -2.66 8.47
C SER A 79 -12.97 -1.91 9.79
N ASP A 80 -13.45 -2.62 10.82
CA ASP A 80 -13.59 -2.07 12.17
C ASP A 80 -12.24 -1.68 12.79
N ASP A 81 -11.16 -2.33 12.39
CA ASP A 81 -9.82 -2.02 12.90
C ASP A 81 -9.27 -0.73 12.29
N MET A 82 -9.55 -0.46 11.00
CA MET A 82 -9.28 0.84 10.38
C MET A 82 -10.08 1.96 11.06
N LEU A 83 -11.34 1.70 11.41
CA LEU A 83 -12.16 2.67 12.13
C LEU A 83 -11.54 3.05 13.48
N LYS A 84 -11.08 2.05 14.27
CA LYS A 84 -10.40 2.31 15.54
C LYS A 84 -9.10 3.09 15.34
N CYS A 85 -8.28 2.69 14.37
CA CYS A 85 -7.03 3.37 14.03
C CYS A 85 -7.28 4.86 13.71
N LEU A 86 -8.30 5.16 12.89
CA LEU A 86 -8.68 6.53 12.57
C LEU A 86 -9.17 7.31 13.80
N GLN A 87 -9.95 6.68 14.69
CA GLN A 87 -10.43 7.31 15.93
C GLN A 87 -9.31 7.66 16.90
N GLU A 88 -8.23 6.86 16.91
CA GLU A 88 -7.05 7.07 17.74
C GLU A 88 -6.03 8.04 17.10
N GLY A 89 -6.28 8.48 15.85
CA GLY A 89 -5.39 9.37 15.12
C GLY A 89 -4.18 8.69 14.49
N GLY A 90 -4.23 7.37 14.32
CA GLY A 90 -3.12 6.54 13.83
C GLY A 90 -2.98 6.46 12.30
N ALA A 91 -3.68 7.30 11.54
CA ALA A 91 -3.62 7.30 10.08
C ALA A 91 -3.23 8.67 9.51
N VAL A 92 -2.38 8.65 8.48
CA VAL A 92 -1.84 9.85 7.82
C VAL A 92 -2.00 9.72 6.31
N ILE A 93 -2.50 10.77 5.66
CA ILE A 93 -2.53 10.85 4.20
C ILE A 93 -1.18 11.40 3.72
N LYS A 94 -0.53 10.67 2.81
CA LYS A 94 0.75 11.03 2.20
C LYS A 94 0.60 11.24 0.70
N ALA A 95 1.24 12.29 0.20
CA ALA A 95 1.43 12.59 -1.21
C ALA A 95 2.77 13.33 -1.35
N SER A 96 3.69 12.84 -2.17
CA SER A 96 5.03 13.45 -2.29
C SER A 96 5.08 14.45 -3.44
N GLU A 97 4.41 14.17 -4.56
CA GLU A 97 4.34 15.07 -5.73
C GLU A 97 2.89 15.42 -6.13
N PRO A 98 2.66 16.57 -6.78
CA PRO A 98 1.31 17.02 -7.16
C PRO A 98 0.55 16.06 -8.10
N ASP A 99 1.30 15.32 -8.93
CA ASP A 99 0.76 14.36 -9.91
C ASP A 99 0.83 12.91 -9.42
N GLU A 100 1.32 12.68 -8.20
CA GLU A 100 1.44 11.35 -7.62
C GLU A 100 0.10 10.89 -7.01
N LYS A 101 -0.10 9.57 -7.00
CA LYS A 101 -1.25 8.98 -6.33
C LYS A 101 -1.15 9.22 -4.82
N VAL A 102 -2.28 9.57 -4.22
CA VAL A 102 -2.40 9.76 -2.78
C VAL A 102 -2.54 8.41 -2.09
N VAL A 103 -1.81 8.23 -0.99
CA VAL A 103 -1.92 7.06 -0.13
C VAL A 103 -2.35 7.45 1.28
N LEU A 104 -3.09 6.57 1.95
CA LEU A 104 -3.38 6.60 3.37
C LEU A 104 -2.50 5.55 4.05
N CYS A 105 -1.71 5.95 5.03
CA CYS A 105 -0.84 5.06 5.79
C CYS A 105 -1.31 4.98 7.24
N THR A 106 -1.48 3.75 7.75
CA THR A 106 -1.53 3.46 9.18
C THR A 106 -0.11 3.22 9.70
N GLU A 107 0.02 2.81 10.96
CA GLU A 107 1.31 2.38 11.54
C GLU A 107 1.90 1.15 10.82
N ASP A 108 1.03 0.27 10.28
CA ASP A 108 1.39 -1.05 9.79
C ASP A 108 1.05 -1.33 8.32
N LYS A 109 0.22 -0.51 7.67
CA LYS A 109 -0.29 -0.73 6.32
C LYS A 109 -0.42 0.54 5.49
N THR A 110 -0.29 0.36 4.18
CA THR A 110 -0.50 1.41 3.18
C THR A 110 -1.73 1.12 2.33
N PHE A 111 -2.54 2.15 2.07
CA PHE A 111 -3.77 2.08 1.30
C PHE A 111 -3.77 3.12 0.18
N ALA A 112 -4.15 2.72 -1.02
CA ALA A 112 -4.44 3.66 -2.08
C ALA A 112 -5.79 4.32 -1.86
N VAL A 113 -5.87 5.61 -2.14
CA VAL A 113 -7.12 6.37 -2.08
C VAL A 113 -7.65 6.57 -3.50
N ARG A 114 -8.88 6.14 -3.77
CA ARG A 114 -9.57 6.34 -5.05
C ARG A 114 -10.81 7.19 -4.86
N VAL A 115 -10.98 8.20 -5.70
CA VAL A 115 -12.21 8.99 -5.72
C VAL A 115 -13.21 8.35 -6.69
N VAL A 116 -14.43 8.11 -6.20
CA VAL A 116 -15.54 7.56 -6.97
C VAL A 116 -16.71 8.53 -6.94
N GLU A 117 -17.11 9.01 -8.11
CA GLU A 117 -18.32 9.81 -8.26
C GLU A 117 -19.57 8.93 -8.13
N THR A 118 -20.59 9.48 -7.46
CA THR A 118 -21.87 8.82 -7.28
C THR A 118 -22.95 9.58 -8.04
N SER A 119 -23.93 8.86 -8.61
CA SER A 119 -25.05 9.48 -9.34
C SER A 119 -26.06 10.20 -8.44
N ASN A 120 -25.92 10.05 -7.12
CA ASN A 120 -26.83 10.58 -6.12
C ASN A 120 -26.12 11.69 -5.35
N SER A 121 -26.84 12.74 -5.01
CA SER A 121 -26.35 13.75 -4.07
C SER A 121 -26.66 13.31 -2.64
N VAL A 122 -25.63 13.18 -1.81
CA VAL A 122 -25.75 12.90 -0.38
C VAL A 122 -25.70 14.21 0.38
N PHE A 123 -26.74 14.50 1.15
CA PHE A 123 -26.78 15.69 2.00
C PHE A 123 -26.25 15.31 3.38
N LEU A 124 -25.12 15.89 3.78
CA LEU A 124 -24.65 15.80 5.15
C LEU A 124 -25.36 16.85 5.99
N VAL A 125 -25.99 16.39 7.07
CA VAL A 125 -26.88 17.19 7.88
C VAL A 125 -26.46 17.19 9.34
N GLU A 126 -26.59 18.33 10.00
CA GLU A 126 -26.35 18.46 11.44
C GLU A 126 -27.61 18.09 12.24
N ASP A 127 -27.47 17.24 13.25
CA ASP A 127 -28.53 16.94 14.23
C ASP A 127 -28.66 18.02 15.33
N GLY A 128 -27.90 19.12 15.23
CA GLY A 128 -27.93 20.22 16.21
C GLY A 128 -27.44 19.86 17.63
N SER A 129 -26.94 18.64 17.83
CA SER A 129 -26.52 18.06 19.12
C SER A 129 -25.06 17.60 19.15
N SER A 130 -24.35 17.63 18.02
CA SER A 130 -23.02 17.03 17.86
C SER A 130 -21.90 18.06 17.97
N GLU A 131 -21.02 17.92 18.98
CA GLU A 131 -19.80 18.74 19.14
C GLU A 131 -18.69 18.41 18.12
N CYS A 132 -18.87 17.39 17.29
CA CYS A 132 -17.88 16.89 16.31
C CYS A 132 -17.80 17.74 15.01
N PHE A 133 -18.80 18.58 14.75
CA PHE A 133 -18.86 19.44 13.57
C PHE A 133 -18.71 20.91 13.99
N GLN A 134 -17.51 21.46 13.80
CA GLN A 134 -17.30 22.91 13.81
C GLN A 134 -16.73 23.32 12.46
N PRO A 135 -17.51 23.99 11.60
CA PRO A 135 -16.99 24.57 10.38
C PRO A 135 -15.79 25.47 10.71
N ARG A 136 -14.67 25.32 10.01
CA ARG A 136 -13.60 26.31 10.08
C ARG A 136 -14.14 27.60 9.45
N VAL A 137 -14.47 28.57 10.30
CA VAL A 137 -14.79 29.93 9.86
C VAL A 137 -13.49 30.54 9.33
N THR A 138 -13.30 30.54 8.01
CA THR A 138 -12.32 31.42 7.38
C THR A 138 -12.87 32.83 7.56
N VAL A 139 -12.28 33.58 8.49
CA VAL A 139 -12.56 35.01 8.62
C VAL A 139 -12.04 35.65 7.33
N ALA A 140 -12.95 36.00 6.43
CA ALA A 140 -12.63 36.80 5.27
C ALA A 140 -12.10 38.15 5.78
N ASP A 141 -10.83 38.42 5.50
CA ASP A 141 -10.26 39.75 5.58
C ASP A 141 -10.98 40.61 4.54
N ASP A 142 -11.55 41.74 4.97
CA ASP A 142 -12.31 42.68 4.13
C ASP A 142 -11.39 43.32 3.09
N GLY A 143 -11.13 42.60 2.00
CA GLY A 143 -10.44 43.07 0.82
C GLY A 143 -11.34 42.89 -0.40
N GLU A 144 -11.85 43.99 -0.94
CA GLU A 144 -12.59 44.04 -2.20
C GLU A 144 -11.83 43.29 -3.31
N ALA A 145 -12.33 42.12 -3.70
CA ALA A 145 -11.89 41.41 -4.90
C ALA A 145 -13.12 41.15 -5.77
N GLU A 146 -13.17 41.81 -6.93
CA GLU A 146 -14.18 41.59 -7.96
C GLU A 146 -14.16 40.12 -8.41
N ALA A 147 -15.26 39.41 -8.14
CA ALA A 147 -15.47 38.05 -8.58
C ALA A 147 -15.85 38.04 -10.07
N ASN A 148 -14.90 37.65 -10.93
CA ASN A 148 -15.21 37.21 -12.29
C ASN A 148 -15.56 35.71 -12.24
N THR A 149 -16.84 35.38 -12.04
CA THR A 149 -17.34 34.00 -12.00
C THR A 149 -17.71 33.51 -13.40
N GLY A 150 -16.73 32.88 -14.07
CA GLY A 150 -16.95 32.09 -15.29
C GLY A 150 -17.38 30.66 -14.98
N GLY A 151 -18.54 30.47 -14.36
CA GLY A 151 -19.10 29.15 -14.09
C GLY A 151 -20.61 29.26 -13.84
N THR A 152 -21.42 28.73 -14.75
CA THR A 152 -22.89 28.74 -14.60
C THR A 152 -23.27 27.72 -13.52
N PRO A 153 -23.94 28.13 -12.42
CA PRO A 153 -24.39 27.18 -11.40
C PRO A 153 -25.37 26.17 -11.99
N GLY A 154 -25.26 24.92 -11.57
CA GLY A 154 -26.15 23.85 -12.00
C GLY A 154 -27.63 24.13 -11.64
N PRO A 155 -28.58 23.48 -12.34
CA PRO A 155 -30.01 23.77 -12.20
C PRO A 155 -30.57 23.52 -10.78
N MET A 156 -29.87 22.76 -9.94
CA MET A 156 -30.30 22.45 -8.57
C MET A 156 -29.95 23.56 -7.56
N THR A 157 -28.82 24.24 -7.74
CA THR A 157 -28.43 25.43 -6.95
C THR A 157 -29.43 26.56 -7.15
N GLN A 158 -29.99 26.69 -8.36
CA GLN A 158 -31.03 27.67 -8.68
C GLN A 158 -32.37 27.36 -7.99
N MET A 159 -32.68 26.09 -7.71
CA MET A 159 -33.91 25.69 -7.01
C MET A 159 -33.84 25.99 -5.50
N ALA A 160 -32.66 25.87 -4.88
CA ALA A 160 -32.47 26.20 -3.47
C ALA A 160 -32.66 27.70 -3.18
N THR A 161 -32.22 28.58 -4.09
CA THR A 161 -32.37 30.05 -3.94
C THR A 161 -33.82 30.52 -4.08
N VAL A 162 -34.66 29.78 -4.82
CA VAL A 162 -36.08 30.14 -5.02
C VAL A 162 -36.93 29.79 -3.79
N SER A 163 -36.57 28.74 -3.04
CA SER A 163 -37.30 28.36 -1.81
C SER A 163 -37.02 29.27 -0.61
N ALA A 164 -35.87 29.94 -0.54
CA ALA A 164 -35.56 30.88 0.53
C ALA A 164 -36.42 32.16 0.49
N ARG A 165 -36.83 32.61 -0.71
CA ARG A 165 -37.66 33.82 -0.89
C ARG A 165 -39.14 33.63 -0.60
N ALA A 166 -39.61 32.39 -0.42
CA ALA A 166 -41.01 32.10 -0.12
C ALA A 166 -41.34 32.19 1.39
N CYS A 167 -40.34 32.41 2.25
CA CYS A 167 -40.51 32.44 3.71
C CYS A 167 -40.61 33.85 4.32
N GLU A 168 -40.48 34.92 3.52
CA GLU A 168 -40.66 36.29 4.00
C GLU A 168 -42.10 36.76 3.76
N GLY A 169 -43.01 36.28 4.59
CA GLY A 169 -44.44 36.59 4.53
C GLY A 169 -45.08 36.67 5.91
N ASP A 170 -44.99 37.87 6.49
CA ASP A 170 -45.86 38.54 7.47
C ASP A 170 -46.27 37.85 8.78
N GLY A 171 -45.93 38.56 9.87
CA GLY A 171 -46.32 38.44 11.27
C GLY A 171 -47.45 37.49 11.69
N GLY A 172 -47.11 36.58 12.61
CA GLY A 172 -48.02 36.15 13.68
C GLY A 172 -48.03 34.66 13.99
N SER A 173 -47.86 34.36 15.28
CA SER A 173 -48.06 33.07 15.95
C SER A 173 -46.86 32.11 16.01
N GLN A 174 -46.36 31.94 17.25
CA GLN A 174 -45.45 30.89 17.70
C GLN A 174 -46.10 29.50 17.63
N ALA A 175 -46.35 28.98 16.42
CA ALA A 175 -46.83 27.61 16.23
C ALA A 175 -45.80 26.81 15.42
N ALA A 176 -45.16 25.87 16.11
CA ALA A 176 -44.22 24.88 15.58
C ALA A 176 -43.02 25.47 14.82
N ARG A 177 -41.90 25.69 15.53
CA ARG A 177 -40.58 25.57 14.90
C ARG A 177 -40.52 24.17 14.28
N ARG A 178 -40.85 24.07 12.99
CA ARG A 178 -40.61 22.86 12.21
C ARG A 178 -39.14 22.52 12.42
N GLN A 179 -38.86 21.28 12.80
CA GLN A 179 -37.51 20.74 12.94
C GLN A 179 -36.88 20.74 11.54
N GLY A 180 -36.39 21.90 11.11
CA GLY A 180 -35.68 22.05 9.86
C GLY A 180 -34.31 21.42 10.03
N VAL A 181 -33.94 20.57 9.09
CA VAL A 181 -32.64 19.90 9.08
C VAL A 181 -31.68 20.80 8.31
N ARG A 182 -30.57 21.18 8.96
CA ARG A 182 -29.55 21.99 8.30
C ARG A 182 -28.63 21.09 7.49
N VAL A 183 -28.49 21.42 6.21
CA VAL A 183 -27.54 20.81 5.29
C VAL A 183 -26.21 21.54 5.44
N CYS A 184 -25.17 20.81 5.85
CA CYS A 184 -23.82 21.31 6.03
C CYS A 184 -23.03 21.27 4.71
N THR A 185 -23.20 20.19 3.94
CA THR A 185 -22.57 20.04 2.63
C THR A 185 -23.33 19.03 1.76
N ILE A 186 -23.11 19.12 0.46
CA ILE A 186 -23.61 18.19 -0.54
C ILE A 186 -22.40 17.42 -1.05
N VAL A 187 -22.38 16.10 -0.81
CA VAL A 187 -21.32 15.23 -1.27
C VAL A 187 -21.83 14.40 -2.44
N SER A 188 -21.11 14.43 -3.56
CA SER A 188 -21.33 13.57 -4.72
C SER A 188 -20.18 12.61 -5.00
N GLU A 189 -19.13 12.64 -4.18
CA GLU A 189 -17.91 11.82 -4.31
C GLU A 189 -17.65 11.04 -3.03
N ASN A 190 -17.28 9.77 -3.18
CA ASN A 190 -16.80 8.93 -2.09
C ASN A 190 -15.33 8.60 -2.33
N TRP A 191 -14.55 8.59 -1.25
CA TRP A 191 -13.17 8.14 -1.26
C TRP A 191 -13.15 6.70 -0.81
N GLU A 192 -12.73 5.82 -1.69
CA GLU A 192 -12.56 4.40 -1.41
C GLU A 192 -11.09 4.13 -1.10
N ILE A 193 -10.85 3.20 -0.18
CA ILE A 193 -9.49 2.75 0.16
C ILE A 193 -9.29 1.29 -0.21
N GLU A 194 -8.12 1.00 -0.75
CA GLU A 194 -7.70 -0.36 -1.07
C GLU A 194 -6.30 -0.58 -0.51
N GLN A 195 -6.07 -1.71 0.15
CA GLN A 195 -4.74 -2.03 0.71
C GLN A 195 -3.75 -2.33 -0.41
N ILE A 196 -2.55 -1.77 -0.33
CA ILE A 196 -1.53 -1.87 -1.38
C ILE A 196 -0.15 -2.17 -0.79
N ALA A 197 0.75 -2.68 -1.62
CA ALA A 197 2.16 -2.68 -1.29
C ALA A 197 2.73 -1.25 -1.41
N PRO A 198 3.58 -0.80 -0.48
CA PRO A 198 4.22 0.51 -0.56
C PRO A 198 5.21 0.60 -1.71
N ASP A 199 5.43 1.82 -2.20
CA ASP A 199 6.35 2.08 -3.30
C ASP A 199 7.70 2.58 -2.79
N PHE A 200 8.69 1.69 -2.80
CA PHE A 200 10.05 1.98 -2.33
C PHE A 200 11.01 2.47 -3.41
N ARG A 201 10.54 2.87 -4.60
CA ARG A 201 11.42 3.46 -5.64
C ARG A 201 12.19 4.69 -5.13
N LYS A 202 11.51 5.57 -4.39
CA LYS A 202 12.15 6.75 -3.79
C LYS A 202 13.14 6.39 -2.67
N LEU A 203 12.89 5.29 -1.95
CA LEU A 203 13.85 4.76 -0.97
C LEU A 203 15.15 4.32 -1.65
N ASP A 204 15.07 3.61 -2.79
CA ASP A 204 16.24 3.22 -3.56
C ASP A 204 17.06 4.46 -3.98
N GLU A 205 16.39 5.52 -4.42
CA GLU A 205 17.04 6.76 -4.85
C GLU A 205 17.75 7.47 -3.69
N LEU A 206 17.09 7.57 -2.53
CA LEU A 206 17.66 8.19 -1.33
C LEU A 206 18.89 7.42 -0.83
N LEU A 207 18.79 6.08 -0.72
CA LEU A 207 19.90 5.25 -0.26
C LEU A 207 21.07 5.27 -1.25
N ARG A 208 20.82 5.20 -2.55
CA ARG A 208 21.87 5.32 -3.57
C ARG A 208 22.53 6.70 -3.55
N GLY A 209 21.77 7.75 -3.26
CA GLY A 209 22.30 9.11 -3.11
C GLY A 209 23.36 9.24 -1.99
N LEU A 210 23.27 8.42 -0.94
CA LEU A 210 24.28 8.38 0.13
C LEU A 210 25.64 7.86 -0.36
N GLU A 211 25.65 6.95 -1.34
CA GLU A 211 26.90 6.45 -1.94
C GLU A 211 27.61 7.53 -2.77
N GLU A 212 26.85 8.31 -3.54
CA GLU A 212 27.38 9.34 -4.43
C GLU A 212 27.81 10.61 -3.65
N GLY A 213 27.13 10.93 -2.56
CA GLY A 213 27.42 12.10 -1.70
C GLY A 213 28.70 12.01 -0.88
N GLY A 214 29.25 10.80 -0.68
CA GLY A 214 30.42 10.56 0.17
C GLY A 214 31.77 11.09 -0.36
N ALA A 215 31.83 11.67 -1.56
CA ALA A 215 33.10 12.05 -2.20
C ALA A 215 33.33 13.56 -2.37
N ALA A 216 32.44 14.45 -1.92
CA ALA A 216 32.59 15.89 -2.15
C ALA A 216 32.15 16.77 -0.97
N GLY A 217 33.09 17.05 -0.06
CA GLY A 217 33.04 18.23 0.82
C GLY A 217 32.62 17.92 2.25
N GLY A 218 33.61 17.92 3.15
CA GLY A 218 33.45 17.48 4.53
C GLY A 218 32.50 18.31 5.40
N VAL A 219 31.69 17.58 6.17
CA VAL A 219 31.50 17.72 7.62
C VAL A 219 31.25 16.29 8.13
N GLU A 220 31.96 15.84 9.17
CA GLU A 220 31.80 14.52 9.82
C GLU A 220 30.51 14.41 10.65
N GLU A 221 29.37 14.95 10.19
CA GLU A 221 28.11 14.87 10.94
C GLU A 221 27.04 14.12 10.14
N GLU A 222 26.91 12.85 10.53
CA GLU A 222 25.75 11.97 10.34
C GLU A 222 25.46 11.50 8.91
N GLU A 223 26.32 10.59 8.41
CA GLU A 223 26.04 9.80 7.21
C GLU A 223 24.74 8.98 7.42
N GLY A 224 23.67 9.29 6.66
CA GLY A 224 22.44 8.49 6.63
C GLY A 224 21.16 9.21 7.07
N TYR A 225 20.03 8.52 6.95
CA TYR A 225 18.70 9.06 7.26
C TYR A 225 18.10 8.42 8.51
N THR A 226 17.42 9.20 9.34
CA THR A 226 16.56 8.65 10.40
C THR A 226 15.31 8.01 9.82
N THR A 227 14.70 7.07 10.55
CA THR A 227 13.41 6.48 10.14
C THR A 227 12.34 7.57 9.92
N GLU A 228 12.31 8.61 10.76
CA GLU A 228 11.38 9.72 10.60
C GLU A 228 11.60 10.53 9.32
N GLU A 229 12.86 10.80 8.96
CA GLU A 229 13.20 11.50 7.71
C GLU A 229 12.75 10.68 6.49
N LEU A 230 13.01 9.38 6.50
CA LEU A 230 12.56 8.47 5.45
C LEU A 230 11.02 8.42 5.37
N LEU A 231 10.31 8.38 6.50
CA LEU A 231 8.84 8.32 6.54
C LEU A 231 8.16 9.58 6.01
N ARG A 232 8.80 10.75 6.09
CA ARG A 232 8.29 12.00 5.52
C ARG A 232 8.37 11.99 3.99
N GLU A 233 9.39 11.34 3.45
CA GLU A 233 9.65 11.31 2.01
C GLU A 233 8.99 10.15 1.29
N ILE A 234 8.77 9.01 1.97
CA ILE A 234 8.30 7.75 1.37
C ILE A 234 6.81 7.53 1.61
N GLN A 235 6.14 7.06 0.56
CA GLN A 235 4.76 6.59 0.58
C GLN A 235 4.66 5.16 1.14
N GLY A 236 4.74 5.04 2.46
CA GLY A 236 4.61 3.77 3.15
C GLY A 236 4.30 3.91 4.65
N SER A 237 3.80 2.85 5.26
CA SER A 237 3.69 2.75 6.71
C SER A 237 5.06 2.59 7.36
N GLU A 238 5.14 2.89 8.66
CA GLU A 238 6.39 2.72 9.43
C GLU A 238 6.85 1.28 9.46
N SER A 239 5.93 0.35 9.75
CA SER A 239 6.27 -1.07 9.83
C SER A 239 6.77 -1.61 8.50
N GLU A 240 6.10 -1.28 7.39
CA GLU A 240 6.51 -1.76 6.06
C GLU A 240 7.87 -1.18 5.63
N LEU A 241 8.13 0.10 5.95
CA LEU A 241 9.43 0.72 5.69
C LEU A 241 10.55 0.02 6.47
N LEU A 242 10.33 -0.24 7.77
CA LEU A 242 11.29 -0.93 8.61
C LEU A 242 11.53 -2.37 8.13
N GLU A 243 10.48 -3.09 7.75
CA GLU A 243 10.61 -4.44 7.19
C GLU A 243 11.47 -4.43 5.91
N GLU A 244 11.23 -3.49 4.99
CA GLU A 244 12.04 -3.36 3.77
C GLU A 244 13.49 -3.02 4.09
N LEU A 245 13.73 -2.00 4.93
CA LEU A 245 15.09 -1.59 5.33
C LEU A 245 15.86 -2.73 6.00
N HIS A 246 15.17 -3.56 6.79
CA HIS A 246 15.78 -4.75 7.39
C HIS A 246 16.01 -5.87 6.37
N ALA A 247 15.14 -6.06 5.37
CA ALA A 247 15.30 -7.10 4.36
C ALA A 247 16.46 -6.81 3.39
N ARG A 248 16.81 -5.53 3.22
CA ARG A 248 17.86 -5.05 2.33
C ARG A 248 19.27 -5.39 2.82
N SER A 249 20.18 -5.61 1.87
CA SER A 249 21.61 -5.83 2.13
C SER A 249 22.48 -4.57 1.99
N ASP A 250 21.93 -3.51 1.40
CA ASP A 250 22.57 -2.23 1.14
C ASP A 250 22.18 -1.15 2.16
N ALA A 251 21.31 -1.47 3.12
CA ALA A 251 20.84 -0.55 4.16
C ALA A 251 21.12 -1.12 5.56
N MET A 252 21.93 -0.40 6.34
CA MET A 252 22.31 -0.81 7.69
C MET A 252 21.94 0.24 8.71
N GLN A 253 21.35 -0.20 9.82
CA GLN A 253 21.05 0.67 10.95
C GLN A 253 22.29 0.88 11.84
N VAL A 254 22.60 2.13 12.13
CA VAL A 254 23.67 2.58 13.02
C VAL A 254 23.09 3.61 13.97
N GLY A 255 22.83 3.22 15.21
CA GLY A 255 22.06 4.06 16.13
C GLY A 255 20.63 4.25 15.61
N ASP A 256 20.21 5.49 15.44
CA ASP A 256 18.91 5.90 14.89
C ASP A 256 18.93 6.19 13.38
N ARG A 257 20.08 6.01 12.72
CA ARG A 257 20.28 6.32 11.30
C ARG A 257 20.48 5.09 10.43
N TRP A 258 20.01 5.18 9.19
CA TRP A 258 20.17 4.21 8.12
C TRP A 258 21.26 4.67 7.18
N VAL A 259 22.32 3.86 7.09
CA VAL A 259 23.52 4.12 6.30
C VAL A 259 23.56 3.16 5.12
N HIS A 260 23.94 3.66 3.95
CA HIS A 260 24.18 2.82 2.79
C HIS A 260 25.48 2.00 2.97
N VAL A 261 25.42 0.70 2.71
CA VAL A 261 26.59 -0.19 2.77
C VAL A 261 27.01 -0.55 1.36
N SER A 262 28.17 -0.04 0.94
CA SER A 262 28.71 -0.36 -0.38
C SER A 262 29.08 -1.84 -0.50
N GLU A 263 28.89 -2.39 -1.69
CA GLU A 263 29.20 -3.80 -1.97
C GLU A 263 30.66 -4.16 -1.68
N ALA A 264 31.58 -3.23 -1.93
CA ALA A 264 33.01 -3.43 -1.66
C ALA A 264 33.27 -3.64 -0.16
N THR A 265 32.60 -2.85 0.69
CA THR A 265 32.69 -2.96 2.15
C THR A 265 32.09 -4.28 2.62
N THR A 266 30.89 -4.61 2.12
CA THR A 266 30.24 -5.89 2.42
C THR A 266 31.10 -7.07 2.03
N SER A 267 31.68 -7.06 0.82
CA SER A 267 32.54 -8.14 0.34
C SER A 267 33.79 -8.34 1.20
N ALA A 268 34.44 -7.23 1.61
CA ALA A 268 35.61 -7.29 2.48
C ALA A 268 35.25 -7.84 3.87
N LEU A 269 34.12 -7.38 4.43
CA LEU A 269 33.62 -7.86 5.71
C LEU A 269 33.29 -9.36 5.66
N VAL A 270 32.61 -9.82 4.61
CA VAL A 270 32.24 -11.23 4.44
C VAL A 270 33.48 -12.12 4.33
N ASP A 271 34.51 -11.71 3.58
CA ASP A 271 35.75 -12.49 3.48
C ASP A 271 36.44 -12.66 4.85
N VAL A 272 36.51 -11.59 5.65
CA VAL A 272 37.10 -11.65 7.01
C VAL A 272 36.20 -12.49 7.94
N LEU A 273 34.89 -12.31 7.87
CA LEU A 273 33.91 -13.08 8.65
C LEU A 273 34.06 -14.58 8.40
N VAL A 274 34.13 -14.99 7.13
CA VAL A 274 34.36 -16.39 6.74
C VAL A 274 35.69 -16.90 7.32
N SER A 275 36.77 -16.12 7.22
CA SER A 275 38.07 -16.50 7.80
C SER A 275 37.96 -16.72 9.31
N LYS A 276 37.30 -15.82 10.04
CA LYS A 276 37.11 -15.93 11.49
C LYS A 276 36.24 -17.11 11.88
N VAL A 277 35.18 -17.39 11.12
CA VAL A 277 34.32 -18.56 11.36
C VAL A 277 35.11 -19.87 11.18
N CYS A 278 35.94 -19.95 10.14
CA CYS A 278 36.80 -21.11 9.92
C CYS A 278 37.89 -21.25 10.99
N GLU A 279 38.55 -20.14 11.39
CA GLU A 279 39.57 -20.12 12.44
C GLU A 279 38.99 -20.52 13.81
N GLY A 280 37.80 -20.04 14.14
CA GLY A 280 37.08 -20.36 15.37
C GLY A 280 36.48 -21.76 15.40
N GLY A 281 36.39 -22.43 14.26
CA GLY A 281 35.77 -23.75 14.12
C GLY A 281 34.28 -23.76 14.45
N TRP A 282 33.59 -22.63 14.23
CA TRP A 282 32.15 -22.51 14.52
C TRP A 282 31.31 -23.13 13.39
N ALA A 283 30.14 -23.64 13.75
CA ALA A 283 29.21 -24.20 12.77
C ALA A 283 28.42 -23.07 12.09
N TRP A 284 28.31 -23.11 10.76
CA TRP A 284 27.55 -22.12 9.98
C TRP A 284 26.09 -21.98 10.42
N GLY A 285 25.49 -23.08 10.92
CA GLY A 285 24.11 -23.09 11.40
C GLY A 285 23.92 -22.68 12.86
N ASP A 286 24.99 -22.48 13.62
CA ASP A 286 24.94 -22.17 15.05
C ASP A 286 26.18 -21.35 15.46
N LEU A 287 26.19 -20.10 15.01
CA LEU A 287 27.29 -19.16 15.21
C LEU A 287 27.14 -18.46 16.57
N PRO A 288 28.15 -18.52 17.46
CA PRO A 288 28.13 -17.79 18.72
C PRO A 288 28.32 -16.29 18.45
N LEU A 289 27.23 -15.53 18.37
CA LEU A 289 27.25 -14.15 17.89
C LEU A 289 28.20 -13.26 18.68
N GLU A 290 28.21 -13.35 20.00
CA GLU A 290 29.09 -12.51 20.84
C GLU A 290 30.58 -12.74 20.57
N GLN A 291 30.97 -13.99 20.31
CA GLN A 291 32.35 -14.35 19.99
C GLN A 291 32.72 -13.89 18.57
N VAL A 292 31.80 -14.07 17.60
CA VAL A 292 31.97 -13.60 16.22
C VAL A 292 32.12 -12.08 16.19
N LEU A 293 31.24 -11.35 16.87
CA LEU A 293 31.27 -9.90 16.95
C LEU A 293 32.58 -9.41 17.59
N SER A 294 33.03 -10.04 18.68
CA SER A 294 34.30 -9.70 19.33
C SER A 294 35.51 -10.00 18.43
N ALA A 295 35.47 -11.07 17.65
CA ALA A 295 36.53 -11.42 16.71
C ALA A 295 36.60 -10.46 15.52
N MET A 296 35.46 -9.97 15.05
CA MET A 296 35.37 -8.98 13.97
C MET A 296 35.74 -7.57 14.44
N GLU A 297 35.38 -7.22 15.68
CA GLU A 297 35.78 -5.96 16.32
C GLU A 297 37.30 -5.85 16.48
N ALA A 298 37.99 -6.98 16.74
CA ALA A 298 39.44 -7.03 16.78
C ALA A 298 40.12 -6.79 15.41
N GLU A 299 39.38 -6.88 14.31
CA GLU A 299 39.81 -6.58 12.94
C GLU A 299 39.29 -5.22 12.45
N ASP A 300 38.92 -4.32 13.39
CA ASP A 300 38.39 -2.97 13.14
C ASP A 300 37.04 -2.92 12.40
N PHE A 301 36.26 -4.01 12.38
CA PHE A 301 34.89 -4.00 11.87
C PHE A 301 33.88 -3.63 12.96
N ARG A 302 32.92 -2.78 12.60
CA ARG A 302 31.81 -2.41 13.50
C ARG A 302 30.94 -3.63 13.81
N ARG A 303 30.48 -3.73 15.06
CA ARG A 303 29.61 -4.82 15.52
C ARG A 303 28.27 -4.82 14.79
N GLU A 304 27.73 -3.64 14.50
CA GLU A 304 26.50 -3.45 13.73
C GLU A 304 26.65 -4.00 12.30
N ALA A 305 27.79 -3.73 11.66
CA ALA A 305 28.07 -4.22 10.30
C ALA A 305 28.21 -5.73 10.25
N THR A 306 28.86 -6.31 11.26
CA THR A 306 28.98 -7.77 11.38
C THR A 306 27.61 -8.41 11.62
N LEU A 307 26.80 -7.87 12.54
CA LEU A 307 25.46 -8.37 12.82
C LEU A 307 24.56 -8.28 11.58
N HIS A 308 24.61 -7.14 10.87
CA HIS A 308 23.89 -6.93 9.63
C HIS A 308 24.31 -7.93 8.53
N ALA A 309 25.61 -8.20 8.39
CA ALA A 309 26.11 -9.19 7.43
C ALA A 309 25.63 -10.61 7.76
N VAL A 310 25.67 -11.03 9.03
CA VAL A 310 25.14 -12.35 9.43
C VAL A 310 23.64 -12.43 9.18
N ARG A 311 22.90 -11.36 9.48
CA ARG A 311 21.45 -11.27 9.27
C ARG A 311 21.07 -11.36 7.79
N THR A 312 21.77 -10.64 6.92
CA THR A 312 21.52 -10.64 5.46
C THR A 312 21.88 -12.00 4.82
N LEU A 313 22.97 -12.62 5.29
CA LEU A 313 23.43 -13.94 4.83
C LEU A 313 22.68 -15.13 5.46
N GLY A 314 21.78 -14.90 6.42
CA GLY A 314 21.06 -15.98 7.08
C GLY A 314 20.06 -15.47 8.09
N ASN A 315 20.37 -15.62 9.38
CA ASN A 315 19.50 -15.20 10.48
C ASN A 315 20.33 -14.71 11.68
N ALA A 316 19.95 -13.56 12.22
CA ALA A 316 20.46 -13.02 13.47
C ALA A 316 19.43 -12.04 14.07
N PRO A 317 19.54 -11.71 15.37
CA PRO A 317 18.72 -10.66 15.99
C PRO A 317 18.80 -9.33 15.23
N LEU A 318 17.68 -8.61 15.17
CA LEU A 318 17.59 -7.31 14.48
C LEU A 318 18.48 -6.25 15.14
N PHE A 319 18.53 -6.24 16.47
CA PHE A 319 19.20 -5.21 17.24
C PHE A 319 20.40 -5.78 18.00
N LEU A 320 21.51 -5.03 18.00
CA LEU A 320 22.71 -5.39 18.74
C LEU A 320 22.44 -5.53 20.25
N GLY A 321 21.54 -4.72 20.81
CA GLY A 321 21.14 -4.80 22.22
C GLY A 321 20.40 -6.09 22.60
N SER A 322 19.90 -6.85 21.62
CA SER A 322 19.29 -8.17 21.84
C SER A 322 20.31 -9.30 21.87
N VAL A 323 21.58 -9.03 21.50
CA VAL A 323 22.64 -10.04 21.49
C VAL A 323 23.13 -10.27 22.90
N THR A 324 22.95 -11.51 23.36
CA THR A 324 23.48 -12.04 24.61
C THR A 324 24.63 -13.02 24.33
N PRO A 325 25.44 -13.40 25.33
CA PRO A 325 26.47 -14.44 25.16
C PRO A 325 25.93 -15.80 24.70
N GLU A 326 24.63 -16.04 24.87
CA GLU A 326 23.92 -17.26 24.45
C GLU A 326 23.23 -17.11 23.09
N SER A 327 23.24 -15.91 22.51
CA SER A 327 22.60 -15.66 21.22
C SER A 327 23.37 -16.33 20.09
N ALA A 328 22.63 -17.13 19.33
CA ALA A 328 23.13 -17.80 18.15
C ALA A 328 22.64 -17.12 16.87
N GLY A 329 23.49 -17.11 15.86
CA GLY A 329 23.17 -16.72 14.50
C GLY A 329 23.36 -17.88 13.54
N LEU A 330 22.92 -17.72 12.31
CA LEU A 330 23.09 -18.69 11.25
C LEU A 330 23.47 -17.97 9.97
N ILE A 331 24.46 -18.52 9.26
CA ILE A 331 24.75 -18.16 7.87
C ILE A 331 24.23 -19.29 6.99
N GLU A 332 23.36 -18.94 6.05
CA GLU A 332 22.78 -19.88 5.11
C GLU A 332 23.78 -20.13 3.97
N GLU A 333 24.05 -21.40 3.69
CA GLU A 333 24.98 -21.81 2.63
C GLU A 333 24.59 -21.25 1.26
N SER A 334 23.29 -21.29 0.93
CA SER A 334 22.76 -20.78 -0.33
C SER A 334 23.10 -19.30 -0.51
N LYS A 335 22.85 -18.47 0.51
CA LYS A 335 23.05 -17.02 0.50
C LYS A 335 24.53 -16.66 0.43
N LEU A 336 25.39 -17.37 1.18
CA LEU A 336 26.83 -17.14 1.10
C LEU A 336 27.39 -17.55 -0.27
N CYS A 337 26.94 -18.68 -0.83
CA CYS A 337 27.31 -19.09 -2.18
C CYS A 337 26.87 -18.05 -3.22
N VAL A 338 25.64 -17.53 -3.11
CA VAL A 338 25.10 -16.48 -3.99
C VAL A 338 25.88 -15.17 -3.85
N HIS A 339 26.33 -14.81 -2.65
CA HIS A 339 27.21 -13.64 -2.45
C HIS A 339 28.51 -13.78 -3.27
N TYR A 340 29.18 -14.94 -3.18
CA TYR A 340 30.37 -15.22 -4.00
C TYR A 340 30.06 -15.30 -5.50
N ALA A 341 28.89 -15.82 -5.89
CA ALA A 341 28.44 -15.86 -7.27
C ALA A 341 28.29 -14.45 -7.84
N ARG A 342 27.55 -13.56 -7.17
CA ARG A 342 27.34 -12.17 -7.59
C ARG A 342 28.67 -11.46 -7.77
N ARG A 343 29.57 -11.59 -6.80
CA ARG A 343 30.91 -11.01 -6.86
C ARG A 343 31.72 -11.52 -8.05
N LEU A 344 31.63 -12.82 -8.35
CA LEU A 344 32.35 -13.42 -9.48
C LEU A 344 31.78 -12.97 -10.83
N LEU A 345 30.45 -12.92 -10.97
CA LEU A 345 29.75 -12.48 -12.17
C LEU A 345 30.00 -10.99 -12.49
N ARG A 346 30.15 -10.14 -11.46
CA ARG A 346 30.54 -8.73 -11.64
C ARG A 346 32.00 -8.57 -12.09
N LYS A 347 32.89 -9.45 -11.64
CA LYS A 347 34.32 -9.43 -12.02
C LYS A 347 34.58 -9.98 -13.42
N GLN A 348 33.81 -10.98 -13.84
CA GLN A 348 34.01 -11.68 -15.11
C GLN A 348 32.68 -12.12 -15.71
N SER A 349 32.52 -11.89 -17.03
CA SER A 349 31.42 -12.44 -17.82
C SER A 349 31.69 -13.89 -18.22
N PHE A 350 30.71 -14.77 -18.05
CA PHE A 350 30.82 -16.17 -18.46
C PHE A 350 29.84 -16.49 -19.59
N GLY A 351 30.32 -17.09 -20.68
CA GLY A 351 29.46 -17.51 -21.78
C GLY A 351 28.74 -18.85 -21.54
N LYS A 352 29.30 -19.71 -20.68
CA LYS A 352 28.75 -21.04 -20.37
C LYS A 352 28.67 -21.26 -18.87
N ALA A 353 27.56 -21.84 -18.42
CA ALA A 353 27.33 -22.16 -17.01
C ALA A 353 28.39 -23.11 -16.46
N ALA A 354 28.84 -24.11 -17.23
CA ALA A 354 29.87 -25.06 -16.78
C ALA A 354 31.20 -24.38 -16.41
N GLN A 355 31.62 -23.36 -17.17
CA GLN A 355 32.84 -22.60 -16.87
C GLN A 355 32.66 -21.76 -15.61
N PHE A 356 31.49 -21.14 -15.47
CA PHE A 356 31.14 -20.37 -14.29
C PHE A 356 31.12 -21.26 -13.04
N LEU A 357 30.46 -22.42 -13.07
CA LEU A 357 30.39 -23.35 -11.94
C LEU A 357 31.79 -23.79 -11.48
N GLU A 358 32.71 -24.04 -12.42
CA GLU A 358 34.09 -24.42 -12.08
C GLU A 358 34.83 -23.31 -11.32
N GLU A 359 34.72 -22.07 -11.77
CA GLU A 359 35.32 -20.93 -11.07
C GLU A 359 34.60 -20.60 -9.76
N TRP A 360 33.28 -20.76 -9.72
CA TRP A 360 32.47 -20.55 -8.52
C TRP A 360 32.86 -21.54 -7.41
N HIS A 361 33.05 -22.83 -7.74
CA HIS A 361 33.56 -23.82 -6.80
C HIS A 361 34.95 -23.50 -6.23
N LYS A 362 35.78 -22.73 -6.95
CA LYS A 362 37.13 -22.36 -6.49
C LYS A 362 37.12 -21.21 -5.48
N VAL A 363 36.09 -20.36 -5.52
CA VAL A 363 36.02 -19.14 -4.68
C VAL A 363 35.16 -19.31 -3.43
N VAL A 364 34.27 -20.30 -3.39
CA VAL A 364 33.45 -20.59 -2.21
C VAL A 364 34.27 -21.22 -1.07
N PRO A 365 33.88 -21.01 0.20
CA PRO A 365 34.54 -21.63 1.34
C PRO A 365 34.52 -23.17 1.28
N VAL A 366 35.55 -23.80 1.85
CA VAL A 366 35.66 -25.26 1.88
C VAL A 366 34.48 -25.86 2.65
N GLY A 367 33.82 -26.83 2.03
CA GLY A 367 32.66 -27.53 2.63
C GLY A 367 31.30 -27.04 2.15
N MET A 368 31.25 -26.02 1.28
CA MET A 368 30.03 -25.59 0.61
C MET A 368 29.93 -26.14 -0.82
N GLU A 369 28.73 -26.51 -1.24
CA GLU A 369 28.42 -27.08 -2.54
C GLU A 369 27.52 -26.13 -3.36
N PRO A 370 28.10 -25.20 -4.15
CA PRO A 370 27.32 -24.31 -4.99
C PRO A 370 26.54 -25.11 -6.04
N SER A 371 25.27 -24.75 -6.23
CA SER A 371 24.39 -25.37 -7.20
C SER A 371 23.68 -24.33 -8.07
N VAL A 372 23.27 -24.72 -9.27
CA VAL A 372 22.58 -23.84 -10.21
C VAL A 372 21.25 -23.34 -9.64
N GLU A 373 20.58 -24.14 -8.82
CA GLU A 373 19.30 -23.79 -8.19
C GLU A 373 19.43 -22.56 -7.27
N MET A 374 20.58 -22.39 -6.63
CA MET A 374 20.87 -21.24 -5.76
C MET A 374 20.95 -19.91 -6.56
N LEU A 375 21.19 -19.96 -7.87
CA LEU A 375 21.27 -18.76 -8.71
C LEU A 375 19.89 -18.17 -9.06
N GLY A 376 18.80 -18.77 -8.57
CA GLY A 376 17.45 -18.26 -8.74
C GLY A 376 17.35 -16.78 -8.38
N GLY A 377 16.82 -15.96 -9.30
CA GLY A 377 16.71 -14.51 -9.12
C GLY A 377 17.98 -13.71 -9.45
N LEU A 378 19.15 -14.36 -9.64
CA LEU A 378 20.41 -13.72 -10.03
C LEU A 378 20.85 -14.08 -11.46
N ALA A 379 20.81 -15.36 -11.81
CA ALA A 379 21.23 -15.84 -13.11
C ALA A 379 20.40 -17.05 -13.55
N LEU A 380 20.23 -17.20 -14.87
CA LEU A 380 19.50 -18.31 -15.47
C LEU A 380 20.41 -19.10 -16.40
N VAL A 381 20.31 -20.42 -16.31
CA VAL A 381 20.99 -21.34 -17.23
C VAL A 381 20.00 -21.80 -18.30
N ASP A 382 20.34 -21.55 -19.56
CA ASP A 382 19.51 -21.97 -20.69
C ASP A 382 19.67 -23.48 -20.98
N GLU A 383 18.80 -24.02 -21.84
CA GLU A 383 18.84 -25.44 -22.23
C GLU A 383 20.12 -25.83 -23.00
N SER A 384 20.83 -24.85 -23.57
CA SER A 384 22.11 -25.04 -24.26
C SER A 384 23.33 -24.97 -23.33
N GLY A 385 23.11 -24.67 -22.04
CA GLY A 385 24.15 -24.47 -21.04
C GLY A 385 24.79 -23.07 -21.06
N GLY A 386 24.18 -22.11 -21.75
CA GLY A 386 24.50 -20.69 -21.67
C GLY A 386 24.05 -20.09 -20.34
N LEU A 387 24.77 -19.06 -19.89
CA LEU A 387 24.49 -18.36 -18.64
C LEU A 387 24.04 -16.93 -18.94
N ALA A 388 22.83 -16.57 -18.50
CA ALA A 388 22.31 -15.22 -18.55
C ALA A 388 22.28 -14.63 -17.14
N VAL A 389 22.87 -13.45 -16.95
CA VAL A 389 22.96 -12.77 -15.65
C VAL A 389 21.97 -11.61 -15.62
N PHE A 390 21.20 -11.52 -14.55
CA PHE A 390 20.17 -10.50 -14.33
C PHE A 390 20.40 -9.83 -12.99
N ASP A 391 21.53 -9.15 -12.87
CA ASP A 391 21.89 -8.42 -11.66
C ASP A 391 21.26 -7.00 -11.67
N ASP A 392 20.91 -6.49 -10.48
CA ASP A 392 20.33 -5.15 -10.29
C ASP A 392 19.09 -4.85 -11.15
N LEU A 393 18.13 -5.79 -11.19
CA LEU A 393 16.88 -5.63 -11.95
C LEU A 393 16.04 -4.42 -11.46
N PRO A 394 15.49 -3.59 -12.38
CA PRO A 394 14.65 -2.45 -12.01
C PRO A 394 13.43 -2.85 -11.16
N ARG A 395 12.99 -2.06 -10.18
CA ARG A 395 11.74 -2.34 -9.45
C ARG A 395 10.48 -2.13 -10.29
N ASP A 396 10.55 -1.25 -11.29
CA ASP A 396 9.46 -0.99 -12.22
C ASP A 396 9.14 -2.24 -13.06
N PRO A 397 7.87 -2.74 -13.04
CA PRO A 397 7.51 -3.98 -13.74
C PRO A 397 7.77 -3.92 -15.24
N ALA A 398 7.44 -2.81 -15.91
CA ALA A 398 7.60 -2.69 -17.35
C ALA A 398 9.08 -2.78 -17.75
N LYS A 399 9.94 -1.95 -17.13
CA LYS A 399 11.38 -1.96 -17.37
C LYS A 399 12.02 -3.30 -16.99
N ARG A 400 11.55 -3.95 -15.91
CA ARG A 400 12.06 -5.27 -15.51
C ARG A 400 11.73 -6.33 -16.54
N PHE A 401 10.47 -6.41 -16.98
CA PHE A 401 10.08 -7.38 -18.00
C PHE A 401 10.80 -7.11 -19.32
N ASP A 402 10.99 -5.85 -19.73
CA ASP A 402 11.80 -5.54 -20.91
C ASP A 402 13.23 -6.11 -20.79
N ALA A 403 13.88 -5.93 -19.63
CA ALA A 403 15.22 -6.48 -19.38
C ALA A 403 15.24 -8.02 -19.41
N LEU A 404 14.27 -8.68 -18.78
CA LEU A 404 14.18 -10.15 -18.74
C LEU A 404 13.89 -10.74 -20.14
N PHE A 405 12.92 -10.18 -20.85
CA PHE A 405 12.46 -10.71 -22.14
C PHE A 405 13.37 -10.35 -23.32
N ALA A 406 14.25 -9.35 -23.16
CA ALA A 406 15.31 -9.06 -24.12
C ALA A 406 16.27 -10.25 -24.30
N HIS A 407 16.53 -11.01 -23.23
CA HIS A 407 17.41 -12.20 -23.27
C HIS A 407 16.65 -13.48 -23.60
N GLN A 408 15.48 -13.67 -22.99
CA GLN A 408 14.69 -14.88 -23.16
C GLN A 408 13.24 -14.57 -23.48
N LYS A 409 12.78 -15.00 -24.66
CA LYS A 409 11.41 -14.71 -25.13
C LYS A 409 10.31 -15.49 -24.40
N ARG A 410 10.65 -16.57 -23.69
CA ARG A 410 9.71 -17.52 -23.10
C ARG A 410 10.19 -17.96 -21.73
N TRP A 411 9.37 -17.78 -20.70
CA TRP A 411 9.77 -18.08 -19.32
C TRP A 411 8.87 -19.13 -18.69
N ARG A 412 9.44 -20.04 -17.90
CA ARG A 412 8.65 -20.94 -17.04
C ARG A 412 8.16 -20.17 -15.82
N THR A 413 6.96 -20.49 -15.32
CA THR A 413 6.40 -19.84 -14.11
C THR A 413 7.35 -19.90 -12.92
N LYS A 414 8.01 -21.04 -12.68
CA LYS A 414 8.91 -21.22 -11.53
C LYS A 414 10.10 -20.26 -11.59
N ASP A 415 10.73 -20.17 -12.76
CA ASP A 415 11.91 -19.33 -12.97
C ASP A 415 11.51 -17.85 -12.92
N LEU A 416 10.44 -17.48 -13.63
CA LEU A 416 9.98 -16.08 -13.69
C LEU A 416 9.64 -15.51 -12.31
N LYS A 417 8.99 -16.31 -11.44
CA LYS A 417 8.63 -15.86 -10.09
C LYS A 417 9.86 -15.45 -9.28
N LEU A 418 10.99 -16.15 -9.41
CA LEU A 418 12.24 -15.81 -8.72
C LEU A 418 12.81 -14.46 -9.17
N PHE A 419 12.65 -14.09 -10.45
CA PHE A 419 13.10 -12.78 -10.97
C PHE A 419 12.05 -11.67 -10.80
N ALA A 420 10.81 -12.03 -10.46
CA ALA A 420 9.72 -11.11 -10.16
C ALA A 420 9.75 -10.61 -8.70
N GLU A 421 10.53 -11.24 -7.83
CA GLU A 421 10.68 -10.81 -6.44
C GLU A 421 11.26 -9.37 -6.35
N GLY A 422 10.72 -8.58 -5.43
CA GLY A 422 11.12 -7.19 -5.20
C GLY A 422 10.62 -6.17 -6.23
N MET A 423 9.78 -6.55 -7.19
CA MET A 423 9.09 -5.60 -8.07
C MET A 423 8.08 -4.74 -7.31
N THR A 424 7.93 -3.48 -7.71
CA THR A 424 6.85 -2.62 -7.24
C THR A 424 5.53 -3.15 -7.78
N ILE A 425 4.62 -3.49 -6.87
CA ILE A 425 3.26 -3.91 -7.23
C ILE A 425 2.37 -2.67 -7.25
N PRO A 426 1.72 -2.34 -8.38
CA PRO A 426 0.81 -1.22 -8.45
C PRO A 426 -0.31 -1.33 -7.42
N PRO A 427 -0.81 -0.19 -6.94
CA PRO A 427 -1.99 -0.14 -6.10
C PRO A 427 -3.17 -1.00 -6.58
N GLY A 428 -3.70 -1.83 -5.69
CA GLY A 428 -4.88 -2.66 -5.94
C GLY A 428 -4.65 -3.88 -6.83
N LYS A 429 -3.39 -4.27 -7.01
CA LYS A 429 -3.00 -5.45 -7.77
C LYS A 429 -2.22 -6.42 -6.91
N GLN A 430 -2.31 -7.70 -7.24
CA GLN A 430 -1.41 -8.73 -6.76
C GLN A 430 -0.33 -9.03 -7.81
N MET A 431 0.71 -9.75 -7.41
CA MET A 431 1.78 -10.17 -8.32
C MET A 431 1.22 -10.86 -9.59
N ASP A 432 0.23 -11.74 -9.43
CA ASP A 432 -0.37 -12.45 -10.57
C ASP A 432 -1.13 -11.48 -11.50
N ASP A 433 -1.80 -10.45 -10.99
CA ASP A 433 -2.47 -9.42 -11.81
C ASP A 433 -1.45 -8.60 -12.61
N VAL A 434 -0.30 -8.27 -12.00
CA VAL A 434 0.80 -7.59 -12.70
C VAL A 434 1.36 -8.48 -13.80
N LEU A 435 1.59 -9.77 -13.52
CA LEU A 435 2.02 -10.70 -14.56
C LEU A 435 1.00 -10.77 -15.70
N GLU A 436 -0.30 -10.79 -15.38
CA GLU A 436 -1.36 -10.79 -16.38
C GLU A 436 -1.48 -9.49 -17.16
N ASP A 437 -1.12 -8.33 -16.61
CA ASP A 437 -1.13 -7.06 -17.35
C ASP A 437 -0.09 -7.08 -18.48
N TYR A 438 1.14 -7.49 -18.16
CA TYR A 438 2.30 -7.37 -19.05
C TYR A 438 2.58 -8.63 -19.87
N LEU A 439 2.14 -9.80 -19.41
CA LEU A 439 2.52 -11.10 -19.98
C LEU A 439 1.30 -11.92 -20.41
N HIS A 440 1.49 -12.76 -21.42
CA HIS A 440 0.53 -13.78 -21.82
C HIS A 440 1.00 -15.15 -21.35
N SER A 441 0.15 -15.87 -20.61
CA SER A 441 0.42 -17.21 -20.15
C SER A 441 -0.14 -18.25 -21.13
N TYR A 442 0.58 -19.34 -21.35
CA TYR A 442 0.13 -20.45 -22.19
C TYR A 442 0.76 -21.77 -21.76
N HIS A 443 0.03 -22.87 -21.99
CA HIS A 443 0.61 -24.20 -21.92
C HIS A 443 1.13 -24.59 -23.32
N PRO A 444 2.40 -25.01 -23.45
CA PRO A 444 2.91 -25.55 -24.71
C PRO A 444 1.99 -26.65 -25.23
N GLN A 445 1.62 -26.56 -26.52
CA GLN A 445 0.71 -27.51 -27.19
C GLN A 445 -0.71 -27.58 -26.61
N GLY A 446 -1.09 -26.68 -25.70
CA GLY A 446 -2.40 -26.68 -25.04
C GLY A 446 -2.60 -27.80 -24.03
N ASP A 447 -1.52 -28.51 -23.66
CA ASP A 447 -1.57 -29.62 -22.73
C ASP A 447 -1.24 -29.15 -21.31
N THR A 448 -2.17 -29.32 -20.37
CA THR A 448 -2.02 -28.91 -18.97
C THR A 448 -0.97 -29.71 -18.22
N SER A 449 -0.47 -30.82 -18.79
CA SER A 449 0.69 -31.55 -18.26
C SER A 449 2.02 -30.84 -18.51
N ASN A 450 2.07 -29.94 -19.50
CA ASN A 450 3.25 -29.13 -19.77
C ASN A 450 3.35 -27.94 -18.80
N PRO A 451 4.57 -27.52 -18.42
CA PRO A 451 4.75 -26.39 -17.53
C PRO A 451 4.14 -25.12 -18.12
N LEU A 452 3.49 -24.33 -17.27
CA LEU A 452 2.95 -23.04 -17.67
C LEU A 452 4.10 -22.10 -18.07
N MET A 453 3.94 -21.44 -19.22
CA MET A 453 4.93 -20.55 -19.82
C MET A 453 4.36 -19.14 -19.95
N TYR A 454 5.23 -18.14 -19.87
CA TYR A 454 4.92 -16.73 -20.09
C TYR A 454 5.69 -16.17 -21.28
N VAL A 455 5.03 -15.33 -22.07
CA VAL A 455 5.62 -14.48 -23.12
C VAL A 455 5.20 -13.03 -22.89
N GLN A 456 6.05 -12.08 -23.24
CA GLN A 456 5.72 -10.67 -23.14
C GLN A 456 4.57 -10.32 -24.10
N LYS A 457 3.59 -9.55 -23.64
CA LYS A 457 2.58 -8.99 -24.53
C LYS A 457 3.23 -7.95 -25.42
N VAL A 458 2.91 -7.99 -26.71
CA VAL A 458 3.26 -6.90 -27.62
C VAL A 458 2.23 -5.81 -27.36
N ILE A 459 2.62 -4.77 -26.63
CA ILE A 459 1.78 -3.58 -26.35
C ILE A 459 1.88 -2.62 -27.53
#